data_AF-A0A443N6V5-F1
#
_entry.id   AF-A0A443N6V5-F1
#
_cell.length_a   1.000
_cell.length_b   1.000
_cell.length_c   1.000
_cell.angle_alpha   90.00
_cell.angle_beta   90.00
_cell.angle_gamma   90.00
#
_symmetry.space_group_name_H-M   'P 1'
#
loop_
_entity.id
_entity.type
_entity.pdbx_description
1 polymer ?
#
loop_
_entity_poly.entity_id
_entity_poly.type
_entity_poly.pdbx_seq_one_letter_code
_entity_poly.pdbx_strand_id
1 'polypeptide(L)'
;MGAVWHPECFCCNACKRPITDYEFSMQGNQPYHKSCYKELYHPRCDVCKQFIPTNSFGLIEYRAHPFWLQKYCPSHEHDGTPRCCSCERMEPREAQYISLDDGRKLCLECLDSAIMDTNECHPLHLDILEFYEGLNMKVKQQIPLLLVERQALNVAMEGEKNGIHHHLPETRGLCLSEEQTVSTILRRPIFGFGNRVVEMMTEPYKLIRRCEVTAILVLYGLPRLLTGSILAHEMMHAWLRLNGYSTLRPEVEEGICQVLAHMWLDSEIFSGSGSHIASSSSSSSSSTSSKKGTRSQFERKLGDFFKHQIESDTSAAYGDGFRVGNEAVLRYGLRQTLDHIKLTGSFPY
;
A
#
# COMPACT_ATOMS: atom_id res chain seq x y z
N MET A 1 50.84 -2.17 14.98
CA MET A 1 50.52 -0.96 15.76
C MET A 1 51.42 -0.98 16.99
N GLY A 2 52.38 -0.04 17.09
CA GLY A 2 53.46 -0.07 18.09
C GLY A 2 53.44 1.13 19.04
N ALA A 3 52.25 1.59 19.45
CA ALA A 3 52.11 2.67 20.43
C ALA A 3 51.94 2.07 21.84
N VAL A 4 52.71 2.57 22.79
CA VAL A 4 52.66 2.17 24.21
C VAL A 4 51.80 3.18 24.95
N TRP A 5 50.75 2.73 25.62
CA TRP A 5 49.83 3.59 26.35
C TRP A 5 50.00 3.39 27.85
N HIS A 6 49.90 4.46 28.64
CA HIS A 6 49.67 4.31 30.07
C HIS A 6 48.33 3.60 30.29
N PRO A 7 48.23 2.59 31.18
CA PRO A 7 46.99 1.85 31.43
C PRO A 7 45.78 2.73 31.75
N GLU A 8 46.02 3.88 32.39
CA GLU A 8 44.99 4.84 32.78
C GLU A 8 44.58 5.81 31.67
N CYS A 9 45.38 5.92 30.60
CA CYS A 9 45.11 6.80 29.46
C CYS A 9 44.47 6.05 28.28
N PHE A 10 44.53 4.72 28.26
CA PHE A 10 43.88 3.88 27.25
C PHE A 10 42.42 3.60 27.62
N CYS A 11 41.56 4.60 27.40
CA CYS A 11 40.16 4.57 27.80
C CYS A 11 39.20 4.41 26.62
N CYS A 12 38.13 3.65 26.83
CA CYS A 12 37.06 3.48 25.86
C CYS A 12 36.39 4.82 25.59
N ASN A 13 36.26 5.17 24.31
CA ASN A 13 35.69 6.46 23.93
C ASN A 13 34.20 6.58 24.27
N ALA A 14 33.47 5.45 24.37
CA ALA A 14 32.05 5.44 24.74
C ALA A 14 31.81 5.63 26.24
N CYS A 15 32.38 4.76 27.09
CA CYS A 15 32.08 4.76 28.53
C CYS A 15 33.13 5.50 29.37
N LYS A 16 34.21 5.97 28.74
CA LYS A 16 35.34 6.69 29.35
C LYS A 16 36.11 5.92 30.43
N ARG A 17 35.88 4.61 30.57
CA ARG A 17 36.62 3.73 31.50
C ARG A 17 37.87 3.14 30.81
N PRO A 18 38.94 2.83 31.57
CA PRO A 18 40.11 2.13 31.04
C PRO A 18 39.73 0.81 30.35
N ILE A 19 40.41 0.49 29.24
CA ILE A 19 40.30 -0.80 28.57
C ILE A 19 41.42 -1.69 29.09
N THR A 20 41.05 -2.66 29.91
CA THR A 20 41.97 -3.67 30.46
C THR A 20 41.87 -5.01 29.73
N ASP A 21 40.93 -5.13 28.79
CA ASP A 21 40.70 -6.35 28.02
C ASP A 21 41.83 -6.59 27.02
N TYR A 22 42.14 -7.85 26.76
CA TYR A 22 43.17 -8.24 25.77
C TYR A 22 42.80 -7.82 24.35
N GLU A 23 41.50 -7.73 24.04
CA GLU A 23 41.00 -7.37 22.73
C GLU A 23 40.06 -6.16 22.81
N PHE A 24 40.18 -5.24 21.86
CA PHE A 24 39.39 -4.02 21.76
C PHE A 24 39.03 -3.71 20.32
N SER A 25 38.05 -2.82 20.12
CA SER A 25 37.65 -2.36 18.78
C SER A 25 38.15 -0.93 18.55
N MET A 26 38.55 -0.62 17.32
CA MET A 26 38.97 0.72 16.91
C MET A 26 37.99 1.28 15.89
N GLN A 27 37.57 2.53 16.07
CA GLN A 27 36.95 3.32 15.01
C GLN A 27 37.81 4.54 14.71
N GLY A 28 38.41 4.56 13.51
CA GLY A 28 39.46 5.52 13.22
C GLY A 28 40.60 5.36 14.24
N ASN A 29 40.87 6.42 15.02
CA ASN A 29 41.90 6.42 16.06
C ASN A 29 41.33 6.38 17.50
N GLN A 30 40.06 6.02 17.67
CA GLN A 30 39.40 5.96 18.97
C GLN A 30 39.20 4.50 19.42
N PRO A 31 39.70 4.11 20.61
CA PRO A 31 39.52 2.76 21.13
C PRO A 31 38.19 2.62 21.87
N TYR A 32 37.59 1.42 21.80
CA TYR A 32 36.35 1.06 22.45
C TYR A 32 36.47 -0.34 23.07
N HIS A 33 35.80 -0.59 24.20
CA HIS A 33 35.51 -1.96 24.62
C HIS A 33 34.73 -2.65 23.49
N LYS A 34 34.97 -3.95 23.26
CA LYS A 34 34.22 -4.72 22.24
C LYS A 34 32.70 -4.63 22.44
N SER A 35 32.26 -4.70 23.70
CA SER A 35 30.84 -4.55 24.08
C SER A 35 30.31 -3.15 23.76
N CYS A 36 31.01 -2.08 24.18
CA CYS A 36 30.61 -0.71 23.88
C CYS A 36 30.58 -0.41 22.38
N TYR A 37 31.55 -0.93 21.62
CA TYR A 37 31.56 -0.80 20.17
C TYR A 37 30.35 -1.51 19.55
N LYS A 38 30.05 -2.73 20.00
CA LYS A 38 28.87 -3.48 19.55
C LYS A 38 27.58 -2.72 19.84
N GLU A 39 27.42 -2.18 21.04
CA GLU A 39 26.24 -1.41 21.44
C GLU A 39 25.98 -0.17 20.57
N LEU A 40 27.05 0.49 20.12
CA LEU A 40 26.96 1.72 19.33
C LEU A 40 26.81 1.48 17.83
N TYR A 41 27.50 0.49 17.27
CA TYR A 41 27.67 0.36 15.81
C TYR A 41 27.06 -0.90 15.23
N HIS A 42 26.75 -1.90 16.06
CA HIS A 42 26.17 -3.13 15.56
C HIS A 42 24.66 -2.94 15.35
N PRO A 43 24.15 -3.19 14.14
CA PRO A 43 22.74 -3.00 13.86
C PRO A 43 21.89 -3.97 14.69
N ARG A 44 20.72 -3.47 15.11
CA ARG A 44 19.66 -4.25 15.73
C ARG A 44 18.58 -4.55 14.69
N CYS A 45 17.97 -5.72 14.81
CA CYS A 45 16.84 -6.11 14.01
C CYS A 45 15.57 -5.42 14.52
N ASP A 46 14.82 -4.80 13.62
CA ASP A 46 13.56 -4.14 13.96
C ASP A 46 12.43 -5.12 14.32
N VAL A 47 12.59 -6.41 13.99
CA VAL A 47 11.63 -7.48 14.28
C VAL A 47 11.93 -8.13 15.64
N CYS A 48 13.08 -8.80 15.81
CA CYS A 48 13.40 -9.49 17.06
C CYS A 48 14.03 -8.60 18.15
N LYS A 49 14.35 -7.34 17.83
CA LYS A 49 15.02 -6.36 18.70
C LYS A 49 16.41 -6.77 19.19
N GLN A 50 16.95 -7.88 18.69
CA GLN A 50 18.31 -8.35 18.97
C GLN A 50 19.32 -7.80 17.96
N PHE A 51 20.60 -7.88 18.30
CA PHE A 51 21.69 -7.61 17.36
C PHE A 51 21.67 -8.61 16.19
N ILE A 52 21.84 -8.11 14.96
CA ILE A 52 21.78 -8.95 13.76
C ILE A 52 23.03 -9.84 13.66
N PRO A 53 22.92 -11.18 13.73
CA PRO A 53 24.08 -12.06 13.82
C PRO A 53 25.01 -11.91 12.60
N THR A 54 26.31 -12.11 12.83
CA THR A 54 27.30 -12.24 11.75
C THR A 54 27.16 -13.60 11.05
N ASN A 55 27.35 -13.64 9.75
CA ASN A 55 27.41 -14.88 8.99
C ASN A 55 28.73 -15.65 9.24
N SER A 56 28.90 -16.80 8.59
CA SER A 56 30.10 -17.66 8.72
C SER A 56 31.41 -16.97 8.35
N PHE A 57 31.36 -15.88 7.57
CA PHE A 57 32.51 -15.07 7.19
C PHE A 57 32.76 -13.89 8.15
N GLY A 58 32.01 -13.78 9.25
CA GLY A 58 32.13 -12.70 10.22
C GLY A 58 31.52 -11.37 9.74
N LEU A 59 30.79 -11.37 8.62
CA LEU A 59 30.14 -10.18 8.07
C LEU A 59 28.70 -10.06 8.59
N ILE A 60 28.27 -8.82 8.82
CA ILE A 60 26.89 -8.53 9.24
C ILE A 60 26.04 -8.40 7.97
N GLU A 61 25.14 -9.36 7.75
CA GLU A 61 24.17 -9.33 6.66
C GLU A 61 22.77 -9.11 7.21
N TYR A 62 22.04 -8.14 6.64
CA TYR A 62 20.65 -7.88 6.98
C TYR A 62 19.81 -7.66 5.73
N ARG A 63 18.51 -7.91 5.85
CA ARG A 63 17.51 -7.51 4.84
C ARG A 63 16.94 -6.16 5.25
N ALA A 64 16.53 -5.37 4.25
CA ALA A 64 15.86 -4.10 4.49
C ALA A 64 14.62 -4.00 3.62
N HIS A 65 13.52 -3.53 4.20
CA HIS A 65 12.36 -3.17 3.39
C HIS A 65 12.73 -1.96 2.51
N PRO A 66 12.53 -2.00 1.17
CA PRO A 66 12.98 -0.94 0.26
C PRO A 66 12.43 0.45 0.60
N PHE A 67 11.13 0.54 0.92
CA PHE A 67 10.49 1.80 1.31
C PHE A 67 10.62 2.15 2.80
N TRP A 68 10.22 1.24 3.71
CA TRP A 68 10.19 1.55 5.15
C TRP A 68 11.58 1.61 5.78
N LEU A 69 12.62 1.11 5.09
CA LEU A 69 14.00 0.97 5.57
C LEU A 69 14.11 0.13 6.85
N GLN A 70 13.10 -0.71 7.11
CA GLN A 70 13.05 -1.63 8.23
C GLN A 70 14.14 -2.68 8.07
N LYS A 71 15.12 -2.71 8.97
CA LYS A 71 16.25 -3.65 8.93
C LYS A 71 15.93 -4.88 9.76
N TYR A 72 16.12 -6.07 9.18
CA TYR A 72 15.80 -7.30 9.88
C TYR A 72 16.74 -8.46 9.55
N CYS A 73 16.78 -9.44 10.46
CA CYS A 73 17.54 -10.66 10.29
C CYS A 73 17.03 -11.44 9.07
N PRO A 74 17.92 -11.94 8.17
CA PRO A 74 17.50 -12.74 7.03
C PRO A 74 16.65 -13.97 7.39
N SER A 75 16.84 -14.53 8.60
CA SER A 75 16.05 -15.66 9.10
C SER A 75 14.54 -15.38 9.14
N HIS A 76 14.11 -14.12 9.27
CA HIS A 76 12.69 -13.77 9.32
C HIS A 76 11.97 -14.00 7.98
N GLU A 77 12.68 -14.16 6.87
CA GLU A 77 12.08 -14.53 5.59
C GLU A 77 11.52 -15.97 5.58
N HIS A 78 11.96 -16.82 6.52
CA HIS A 78 11.67 -18.26 6.50
C HIS A 78 11.20 -18.83 7.85
N ASP A 79 11.20 -18.05 8.93
CA ASP A 79 10.89 -18.52 10.29
C ASP A 79 9.40 -18.39 10.68
N GLY A 80 8.55 -18.03 9.72
CA GLY A 80 7.11 -17.82 9.92
C GLY A 80 6.74 -16.44 10.48
N THR A 81 7.69 -15.50 10.57
CA THR A 81 7.41 -14.11 10.97
C THR A 81 6.34 -13.51 10.07
N PRO A 82 5.25 -12.97 10.65
CA PRO A 82 4.16 -12.40 9.88
C PRO A 82 4.61 -11.16 9.10
N ARG A 83 4.16 -11.05 7.85
CA ARG A 83 4.27 -9.84 7.03
C ARG A 83 2.87 -9.26 6.84
N CYS A 84 2.73 -7.95 7.06
CA CYS A 84 1.46 -7.27 6.79
C CYS A 84 1.16 -7.30 5.28
N CYS A 85 -0.03 -7.74 4.88
CA CYS A 85 -0.44 -7.79 3.47
C CYS A 85 -0.62 -6.41 2.82
N SER A 86 -0.72 -5.35 3.63
CA SER A 86 -0.91 -3.98 3.14
C SER A 86 0.36 -3.15 3.15
N CYS A 87 1.07 -3.03 4.29
CA CYS A 87 2.31 -2.23 4.36
C CYS A 87 3.58 -3.04 4.16
N GLU A 88 3.49 -4.36 4.00
CA GLU A 88 4.62 -5.28 3.76
C GLU A 88 5.72 -5.31 4.83
N ARG A 89 5.57 -4.56 5.93
CA ARG A 89 6.46 -4.65 7.10
C ARG A 89 6.29 -5.98 7.81
N MET A 90 7.40 -6.49 8.34
CA MET A 90 7.42 -7.56 9.31
C MET A 90 7.33 -6.94 10.71
N GLU A 91 6.43 -7.38 11.57
CA GLU A 91 6.40 -6.91 12.96
C GLU A 91 6.98 -8.00 13.89
N PRO A 92 7.44 -7.61 15.09
CA PRO A 92 7.87 -8.56 16.11
C PRO A 92 6.84 -9.67 16.36
N ARG A 93 7.30 -10.86 16.76
CA ARG A 93 6.41 -11.99 17.10
C ARG A 93 5.41 -11.67 18.21
N GLU A 94 5.75 -10.71 19.06
CA GLU A 94 4.91 -10.24 20.17
C GLU A 94 3.89 -9.17 19.73
N ALA A 95 4.03 -8.64 18.51
CA ALA A 95 3.11 -7.65 17.98
C ALA A 95 1.76 -8.29 17.65
N GLN A 96 0.70 -7.58 18.00
CA GLN A 96 -0.66 -8.00 17.69
C GLN A 96 -0.93 -7.81 16.20
N TYR A 97 -1.36 -8.89 15.54
CA TYR A 97 -1.88 -8.88 14.18
C TYR A 97 -3.30 -9.36 14.17
N ILE A 98 -4.02 -8.99 13.13
CA ILE A 98 -5.25 -9.67 12.74
C ILE A 98 -4.94 -10.67 11.62
N SER A 99 -5.45 -11.89 11.77
CA SER A 99 -5.49 -12.87 10.68
C SER A 99 -6.86 -12.84 10.04
N LEU A 100 -6.90 -12.57 8.73
CA LEU A 100 -8.09 -12.64 7.91
C LEU A 100 -8.38 -14.10 7.53
N ASP A 101 -9.61 -14.42 7.14
CA ASP A 101 -10.03 -15.80 6.82
C ASP A 101 -9.28 -16.41 5.63
N ASP A 102 -8.86 -15.55 4.70
CA ASP A 102 -8.01 -15.94 3.57
C ASP A 102 -6.53 -16.13 3.95
N GLY A 103 -6.17 -16.05 5.22
CA GLY A 103 -4.82 -16.24 5.73
C GLY A 103 -3.89 -15.03 5.56
N ARG A 104 -4.37 -13.92 4.96
CA ARG A 104 -3.64 -12.65 5.00
C ARG A 104 -3.53 -12.15 6.45
N LYS A 105 -2.45 -11.43 6.73
CA LYS A 105 -2.19 -10.83 8.04
C LYS A 105 -2.18 -9.31 7.92
N LEU A 106 -2.82 -8.62 8.85
CA LEU A 106 -2.91 -7.17 8.86
C LEU A 106 -2.38 -6.62 10.19
N CYS A 107 -1.41 -5.71 10.14
CA CYS A 107 -0.92 -5.04 11.35
C CYS A 107 -1.98 -4.06 11.87
N LEU A 108 -1.91 -3.72 13.16
CA LEU A 108 -2.90 -2.81 13.78
C LEU A 108 -2.92 -1.43 13.13
N GLU A 109 -1.76 -0.87 12.78
CA GLU A 109 -1.71 0.46 12.14
C GLU A 109 -2.42 0.47 10.76
N CYS A 110 -2.38 -0.65 10.01
CA CYS A 110 -3.15 -0.80 8.78
C CYS A 110 -4.63 -1.10 9.05
N LEU A 111 -4.94 -1.85 10.11
CA LEU A 111 -6.30 -2.17 10.53
C LEU A 111 -7.10 -0.91 10.89
N ASP A 112 -6.46 0.11 11.46
CA ASP A 112 -7.11 1.35 11.89
C ASP A 112 -7.91 2.05 10.78
N SER A 113 -7.51 1.84 9.51
CA SER A 113 -8.19 2.39 8.33
C SER A 113 -8.73 1.31 7.40
N ALA A 114 -8.73 0.04 7.80
CA ALA A 114 -9.15 -1.07 6.95
C ALA A 114 -10.67 -1.06 6.73
N ILE A 115 -11.08 -1.26 5.48
CA ILE A 115 -12.48 -1.39 5.09
C ILE A 115 -12.82 -2.87 5.06
N MET A 116 -13.76 -3.27 5.90
CA MET A 116 -14.03 -4.68 6.20
C MET A 116 -15.32 -5.21 5.57
N ASP A 117 -16.24 -4.33 5.16
CA ASP A 117 -17.48 -4.70 4.49
C ASP A 117 -17.92 -3.68 3.44
N THR A 118 -18.94 -4.06 2.67
CA THR A 118 -19.44 -3.24 1.56
C THR A 118 -20.02 -1.90 2.00
N ASN A 119 -20.63 -1.84 3.20
CA ASN A 119 -21.25 -0.61 3.70
C ASN A 119 -20.18 0.40 4.16
N GLU A 120 -19.11 -0.07 4.80
CA GLU A 120 -17.94 0.74 5.17
C GLU A 120 -17.25 1.36 3.94
N CYS A 121 -17.38 0.74 2.76
CA CYS A 121 -16.79 1.24 1.53
C CYS A 121 -17.57 2.39 0.88
N HIS A 122 -18.85 2.56 1.23
CA HIS A 122 -19.73 3.52 0.57
C HIS A 122 -19.23 4.99 0.63
N PRO A 123 -18.74 5.52 1.77
CA PRO A 123 -18.19 6.87 1.81
C PRO A 123 -16.99 7.04 0.86
N LEU A 124 -16.11 6.04 0.80
CA LEU A 124 -14.96 6.06 -0.10
C LEU A 124 -15.38 6.03 -1.57
N HIS A 125 -16.44 5.28 -1.91
CA HIS A 125 -16.99 5.28 -3.27
C HIS A 125 -17.49 6.67 -3.68
N LEU A 126 -18.16 7.40 -2.77
CA LEU A 126 -18.58 8.77 -3.02
C LEU A 126 -17.38 9.71 -3.23
N ASP A 127 -16.32 9.57 -2.42
CA ASP A 127 -15.07 10.34 -2.60
C ASP A 127 -14.45 10.09 -3.99
N ILE A 128 -14.49 8.84 -4.48
CA ILE A 128 -13.99 8.49 -5.82
C ILE A 128 -14.86 9.13 -6.90
N LEU A 129 -16.19 9.08 -6.77
CA LEU A 129 -17.09 9.74 -7.73
C LEU A 129 -16.86 11.26 -7.78
N GLU A 130 -16.65 11.90 -6.63
CA GLU A 130 -16.32 13.33 -6.55
C GLU A 130 -14.96 13.63 -7.20
N PHE A 131 -13.95 12.79 -6.98
CA PHE A 131 -12.65 12.91 -7.65
C PHE A 131 -12.79 12.86 -9.17
N TYR A 132 -13.53 11.87 -9.71
CA TYR A 132 -13.79 11.77 -11.15
C TYR A 132 -14.61 12.95 -11.68
N GLU A 133 -15.59 13.46 -10.92
CA GLU A 133 -16.33 14.66 -11.29
C GLU A 133 -15.41 15.90 -11.34
N GLY A 134 -14.48 16.03 -10.40
CA GLY A 134 -13.46 17.09 -10.39
C GLY A 134 -12.51 17.05 -11.60
N LEU A 135 -12.31 15.88 -12.20
CA LEU A 135 -11.57 15.70 -13.45
C LEU A 135 -12.43 15.92 -14.71
N ASN A 136 -13.70 16.33 -14.56
CA ASN A 136 -14.71 16.39 -15.62
C ASN A 136 -14.99 15.02 -16.28
N MET A 137 -14.81 13.93 -15.54
CA MET A 137 -14.97 12.54 -15.99
C MET A 137 -16.17 11.87 -15.30
N LYS A 138 -17.32 12.54 -15.31
CA LYS A 138 -18.52 12.09 -14.59
C LYS A 138 -19.01 10.71 -15.06
N VAL A 139 -19.03 9.74 -14.15
CA VAL A 139 -19.66 8.42 -14.37
C VAL A 139 -21.15 8.54 -14.03
N LYS A 140 -22.01 8.54 -15.06
CA LYS A 140 -23.47 8.69 -14.88
C LYS A 140 -24.17 7.39 -14.48
N GLN A 141 -23.56 6.26 -14.81
CA GLN A 141 -24.10 4.95 -14.53
C GLN A 141 -23.90 4.63 -13.04
N GLN A 142 -24.92 4.09 -12.38
CA GLN A 142 -24.74 3.48 -11.07
C GLN A 142 -24.09 2.11 -11.27
N ILE A 143 -22.83 2.01 -10.85
CA ILE A 143 -22.06 0.77 -10.86
C ILE A 143 -22.04 0.23 -9.42
N PRO A 144 -22.58 -0.98 -9.17
CA PRO A 144 -22.47 -1.63 -7.87
C PRO A 144 -21.00 -1.81 -7.48
N LEU A 145 -20.68 -1.43 -6.23
CA LEU A 145 -19.39 -1.70 -5.62
C LEU A 145 -19.57 -2.76 -4.53
N LEU A 146 -18.84 -3.86 -4.62
CA LEU A 146 -18.94 -4.99 -3.70
C LEU A 146 -17.58 -5.34 -3.10
N LEU A 147 -17.53 -5.51 -1.78
CA LEU A 147 -16.36 -6.08 -1.12
C LEU A 147 -16.50 -7.59 -1.08
N VAL A 148 -15.45 -8.28 -1.49
CA VAL A 148 -15.48 -9.72 -1.70
C VAL A 148 -14.28 -10.40 -1.07
N GLU A 149 -14.43 -11.70 -0.81
CA GLU A 149 -13.33 -12.58 -0.46
C GLU A 149 -12.44 -12.86 -1.67
N ARG A 150 -11.19 -13.25 -1.42
CA ARG A 150 -10.23 -13.60 -2.48
C ARG A 150 -10.74 -14.71 -3.39
N GLN A 151 -11.42 -15.71 -2.84
CA GLN A 151 -11.96 -16.81 -3.65
C GLN A 151 -13.03 -16.32 -4.63
N ALA A 152 -13.93 -15.44 -4.18
CA ALA A 152 -14.95 -14.85 -5.03
C ALA A 152 -14.34 -13.97 -6.13
N LEU A 153 -13.28 -13.22 -5.82
CA LEU A 153 -12.55 -12.41 -6.80
C LEU A 153 -11.86 -13.27 -7.86
N ASN A 154 -11.22 -14.37 -7.46
CA ASN A 154 -10.56 -15.30 -8.40
C ASN A 154 -11.57 -15.98 -9.34
N VAL A 155 -12.70 -16.45 -8.80
CA VAL A 155 -13.78 -17.05 -9.62
C VAL A 155 -14.36 -16.01 -10.59
N ALA A 156 -14.55 -14.78 -10.11
CA ALA A 156 -15.05 -13.69 -10.95
C ALA A 156 -14.09 -13.35 -12.10
N MET A 157 -12.78 -13.40 -11.84
CA MET A 157 -11.75 -13.18 -12.86
C MET A 157 -11.72 -14.28 -13.92
N GLU A 158 -11.89 -15.55 -13.54
CA GLU A 158 -11.98 -16.68 -14.50
C GLU A 158 -13.21 -16.59 -15.42
N GLY A 159 -14.29 -15.97 -14.95
CA GLY A 159 -15.52 -15.76 -15.71
C GLY A 159 -15.46 -14.62 -16.75
N GLU A 160 -14.47 -13.73 -16.66
CA GLU A 160 -14.35 -12.56 -17.53
C GLU A 160 -13.63 -12.90 -18.83
N LYS A 161 -14.34 -12.74 -19.96
CA LYS A 161 -13.82 -13.07 -21.30
C LYS A 161 -12.87 -12.00 -21.87
N ASN A 162 -12.94 -10.78 -21.34
CA ASN A 162 -12.25 -9.61 -21.87
C ASN A 162 -11.14 -9.06 -20.96
N GLY A 163 -10.91 -9.67 -19.79
CA GLY A 163 -9.91 -9.22 -18.82
C GLY A 163 -8.54 -9.86 -19.07
N ILE A 164 -7.60 -9.12 -19.66
CA ILE A 164 -6.18 -9.51 -19.67
C ILE A 164 -5.56 -9.08 -18.33
N HIS A 165 -6.01 -9.68 -17.22
CA HIS A 165 -5.36 -9.50 -15.91
C HIS A 165 -4.15 -10.44 -15.82
N HIS A 166 -3.10 -10.18 -16.59
CA HIS A 166 -1.87 -10.95 -16.53
C HIS A 166 -0.83 -10.26 -15.63
N HIS A 167 -0.38 -10.99 -14.60
CA HIS A 167 0.86 -10.80 -13.84
C HIS A 167 0.94 -9.79 -12.67
N LEU A 168 -0.10 -9.65 -11.84
CA LEU A 168 0.11 -9.30 -10.41
C LEU A 168 0.10 -10.58 -9.55
N PRO A 169 0.93 -10.69 -8.50
CA PRO A 169 0.94 -11.87 -7.61
C PRO A 169 -0.40 -12.12 -6.89
N GLU A 170 -1.25 -11.09 -6.77
CA GLU A 170 -2.59 -11.18 -6.16
C GLU A 170 -3.49 -10.08 -6.75
N THR A 171 -4.59 -10.47 -7.42
CA THR A 171 -5.64 -9.54 -7.88
C THR A 171 -6.37 -8.99 -6.66
N ARG A 172 -6.56 -7.66 -6.60
CA ARG A 172 -7.18 -6.97 -5.45
C ARG A 172 -8.42 -6.14 -5.81
N GLY A 173 -8.62 -5.89 -7.09
CA GLY A 173 -9.79 -5.22 -7.67
C GLY A 173 -10.17 -5.89 -8.98
N LEU A 174 -11.43 -5.76 -9.40
CA LEU A 174 -11.89 -6.25 -10.68
C LEU A 174 -13.09 -5.45 -11.19
N CYS A 175 -12.96 -4.89 -12.39
CA CYS A 175 -14.04 -4.27 -13.14
C CYS A 175 -14.75 -5.28 -14.05
N LEU A 176 -15.98 -5.65 -13.68
CA LEU A 176 -16.75 -6.71 -14.33
C LEU A 176 -17.62 -6.23 -15.48
N SER A 177 -17.79 -7.09 -16.47
CA SER A 177 -18.64 -6.86 -17.64
C SER A 177 -19.64 -7.99 -17.89
N GLU A 178 -19.39 -9.19 -17.36
CA GLU A 178 -20.27 -10.35 -17.53
C GLU A 178 -21.27 -10.50 -16.38
N GLU A 179 -22.36 -11.22 -16.65
CA GLU A 179 -23.35 -11.59 -15.62
C GLU A 179 -22.82 -12.75 -14.78
N GLN A 180 -22.82 -12.57 -13.46
CA GLN A 180 -22.43 -13.63 -12.54
C GLN A 180 -23.00 -13.40 -11.15
N THR A 181 -23.01 -14.47 -10.34
CA THR A 181 -23.36 -14.38 -8.92
C THR A 181 -22.08 -14.35 -8.11
N VAL A 182 -21.88 -13.31 -7.31
CA VAL A 182 -20.67 -13.11 -6.51
C VAL A 182 -21.04 -13.07 -5.03
N SER A 183 -20.26 -13.75 -4.19
CA SER A 183 -20.41 -13.67 -2.73
C SER A 183 -19.85 -12.34 -2.21
N THR A 184 -20.70 -11.47 -1.67
CA THR A 184 -20.33 -10.16 -1.11
C THR A 184 -20.34 -10.18 0.41
N ILE A 185 -19.48 -9.38 1.04
CA ILE A 185 -19.39 -9.25 2.49
C ILE A 185 -20.44 -8.25 2.98
N LEU A 186 -21.39 -8.76 3.76
CA LEU A 186 -22.51 -8.01 4.29
C LEU A 186 -22.16 -7.12 5.47
N ARG A 187 -21.32 -7.65 6.36
CA ARG A 187 -20.97 -7.03 7.64
C ARG A 187 -19.53 -7.30 7.99
N ARG A 188 -18.93 -6.36 8.71
CA ARG A 188 -17.60 -6.47 9.28
C ARG A 188 -17.44 -7.81 10.01
N PRO A 189 -16.37 -8.58 9.74
CA PRO A 189 -16.11 -9.84 10.41
C PRO A 189 -15.93 -9.67 11.93
N ILE A 190 -16.38 -10.67 12.68
CA ILE A 190 -16.23 -10.70 14.14
C ILE A 190 -14.90 -11.35 14.49
N PHE A 191 -14.09 -10.66 15.29
CA PHE A 191 -12.80 -11.15 15.75
C PHE A 191 -12.92 -11.80 17.13
N GLY A 192 -12.40 -13.02 17.25
CA GLY A 192 -12.35 -13.77 18.50
C GLY A 192 -11.02 -13.64 19.24
N PHE A 193 -10.87 -14.47 20.26
CA PHE A 193 -9.64 -14.58 21.03
C PHE A 193 -8.45 -14.91 20.11
N GLY A 194 -7.34 -14.17 20.26
CA GLY A 194 -6.16 -14.33 19.41
C GLY A 194 -6.24 -13.60 18.06
N ASN A 195 -7.15 -12.63 17.91
CA ASN A 195 -7.24 -11.73 16.74
C ASN A 195 -7.46 -12.46 15.41
N ARG A 196 -8.23 -13.54 15.45
CA ARG A 196 -8.65 -14.30 14.27
C ARG A 196 -10.11 -14.02 14.00
N VAL A 197 -10.48 -13.96 12.73
CA VAL A 197 -11.89 -13.95 12.37
C VAL A 197 -12.55 -15.25 12.85
N VAL A 198 -13.71 -15.11 13.48
CA VAL A 198 -14.54 -16.23 13.97
C VAL A 198 -15.77 -16.40 13.10
N GLU A 199 -16.31 -15.31 12.59
CA GLU A 199 -17.52 -15.31 11.78
C GLU A 199 -17.41 -14.27 10.66
N MET A 200 -17.63 -14.75 9.44
CA MET A 200 -17.82 -13.93 8.25
C MET A 200 -19.23 -14.16 7.72
N MET A 201 -19.94 -13.06 7.45
CA MET A 201 -21.28 -13.10 6.86
C MET A 201 -21.22 -12.65 5.40
N THR A 202 -21.41 -13.59 4.48
CA THR A 202 -21.49 -13.34 3.04
C THR A 202 -22.90 -13.58 2.51
N GLU A 203 -23.30 -12.86 1.46
CA GLU A 203 -24.51 -13.17 0.70
C GLU A 203 -24.24 -13.28 -0.81
N PRO A 204 -24.98 -14.13 -1.54
CA PRO A 204 -24.90 -14.15 -2.98
C PRO A 204 -25.55 -12.90 -3.57
N TYR A 205 -24.79 -12.13 -4.35
CA TYR A 205 -25.26 -10.98 -5.11
C TYR A 205 -25.30 -11.32 -6.59
N LYS A 206 -26.49 -11.28 -7.20
CA LYS A 206 -26.68 -11.56 -8.62
C LYS A 206 -26.42 -10.30 -9.45
N LEU A 207 -25.35 -10.29 -10.22
CA LEU A 207 -25.03 -9.22 -11.18
C LEU A 207 -25.84 -9.43 -12.46
N ILE A 208 -26.51 -8.36 -12.89
CA ILE A 208 -27.34 -8.33 -14.10
C ILE A 208 -26.73 -7.30 -15.04
N ARG A 209 -26.51 -7.68 -16.29
CA ARG A 209 -25.85 -6.83 -17.28
C ARG A 209 -26.84 -5.81 -17.82
N ARG A 210 -26.74 -4.58 -17.28
CA ARG A 210 -27.51 -3.42 -17.75
C ARG A 210 -26.74 -2.56 -18.74
N CYS A 211 -25.41 -2.61 -18.71
CA CYS A 211 -24.51 -1.88 -19.60
C CYS A 211 -23.18 -2.63 -19.72
N GLU A 212 -22.16 -1.99 -20.29
CA GLU A 212 -20.84 -2.60 -20.49
C GLU A 212 -20.10 -2.92 -19.18
N VAL A 213 -20.49 -2.30 -18.06
CA VAL A 213 -19.93 -2.55 -16.74
C VAL A 213 -21.04 -3.04 -15.80
N THR A 214 -20.82 -4.16 -15.12
CA THR A 214 -21.83 -4.79 -14.25
C THR A 214 -21.58 -4.51 -12.78
N ALA A 215 -20.32 -4.48 -12.34
CA ALA A 215 -19.91 -4.11 -10.99
C ALA A 215 -18.39 -3.86 -10.92
N ILE A 216 -17.97 -3.22 -9.82
CA ILE A 216 -16.58 -3.20 -9.37
C ILE A 216 -16.49 -4.07 -8.12
N LEU A 217 -15.57 -5.02 -8.11
CA LEU A 217 -15.24 -5.83 -6.94
C LEU A 217 -13.94 -5.36 -6.32
N VAL A 218 -13.86 -5.34 -4.99
CA VAL A 218 -12.60 -5.06 -4.27
C VAL A 218 -12.40 -6.08 -3.15
N LEU A 219 -11.17 -6.55 -2.99
CA LEU A 219 -10.79 -7.44 -1.91
C LEU A 219 -10.95 -6.74 -0.55
N TYR A 220 -11.64 -7.37 0.38
CA TYR A 220 -11.88 -6.81 1.71
C TYR A 220 -10.63 -6.75 2.61
N GLY A 221 -10.70 -5.99 3.69
CA GLY A 221 -9.65 -5.94 4.71
C GLY A 221 -8.39 -5.20 4.25
N LEU A 222 -8.55 -4.26 3.31
CA LEU A 222 -7.49 -3.37 2.84
C LEU A 222 -7.65 -1.97 3.47
N PRO A 223 -6.56 -1.28 3.82
CA PRO A 223 -6.58 0.11 4.28
C PRO A 223 -7.27 1.04 3.29
N ARG A 224 -7.94 2.09 3.80
CA ARG A 224 -8.74 3.04 3.01
C ARG A 224 -8.00 3.58 1.78
N LEU A 225 -6.74 3.98 1.92
CA LEU A 225 -5.94 4.49 0.80
C LEU A 225 -5.64 3.42 -0.25
N LEU A 226 -5.38 2.17 0.16
CA LEU A 226 -5.17 1.08 -0.79
C LEU A 226 -6.48 0.76 -1.52
N THR A 227 -7.57 0.59 -0.78
CA THR A 227 -8.91 0.37 -1.35
C THR A 227 -9.27 1.49 -2.32
N GLY A 228 -9.02 2.74 -1.95
CA GLY A 228 -9.35 3.89 -2.79
C GLY A 228 -8.51 3.97 -4.06
N SER A 229 -7.21 3.65 -3.98
CA SER A 229 -6.35 3.57 -5.17
C SER A 229 -6.82 2.47 -6.15
N ILE A 230 -7.23 1.30 -5.62
CA ILE A 230 -7.81 0.22 -6.41
C ILE A 230 -9.15 0.67 -7.02
N LEU A 231 -10.02 1.33 -6.25
CA LEU A 231 -11.27 1.85 -6.78
C LEU A 231 -11.06 2.90 -7.87
N ALA A 232 -10.11 3.80 -7.70
CA ALA A 232 -9.77 4.79 -8.72
C ALA A 232 -9.26 4.11 -10.00
N HIS A 233 -8.47 3.04 -9.87
CA HIS A 233 -8.02 2.21 -10.98
C HIS A 233 -9.18 1.51 -11.69
N GLU A 234 -10.01 0.74 -10.98
CA GLU A 234 -11.13 0.00 -11.57
C GLU A 234 -12.21 0.92 -12.16
N MET A 235 -12.42 2.09 -11.53
CA MET A 235 -13.32 3.11 -12.06
C MET A 235 -12.81 3.67 -13.40
N MET A 236 -11.49 3.67 -13.63
CA MET A 236 -10.93 4.11 -14.91
C MET A 236 -11.26 3.11 -16.01
N HIS A 237 -11.10 1.81 -15.76
CA HIS A 237 -11.57 0.78 -16.69
C HIS A 237 -13.07 0.94 -16.99
N ALA A 238 -13.87 1.17 -15.95
CA ALA A 238 -15.31 1.37 -16.12
C ALA A 238 -15.61 2.62 -16.98
N TRP A 239 -14.91 3.73 -16.73
CA TRP A 239 -15.09 4.97 -17.47
C TRP A 239 -14.68 4.82 -18.94
N LEU A 240 -13.57 4.13 -19.24
CA LEU A 240 -13.13 3.85 -20.60
C LEU A 240 -14.19 3.07 -21.38
N ARG A 241 -14.69 1.96 -20.80
CA ARG A 241 -15.76 1.13 -21.41
C ARG A 241 -17.01 1.98 -21.68
N LEU A 242 -17.53 2.65 -20.65
CA LEU A 242 -18.73 3.49 -20.77
C LEU A 242 -18.62 4.67 -21.76
N ASN A 243 -17.41 5.10 -22.11
CA ASN A 243 -17.17 6.16 -23.09
C ASN A 243 -16.78 5.64 -24.48
N GLY A 244 -16.89 4.32 -24.71
CA GLY A 244 -16.72 3.70 -26.03
C GLY A 244 -15.27 3.71 -26.52
N TYR A 245 -14.31 3.53 -25.61
CA TYR A 245 -12.94 3.25 -26.01
C TYR A 245 -12.88 1.84 -26.61
N SER A 246 -12.18 1.68 -27.73
CA SER A 246 -11.90 0.37 -28.32
C SER A 246 -11.04 -0.48 -27.36
N THR A 247 -10.96 -1.79 -27.58
CA THR A 247 -10.00 -2.64 -26.87
C THR A 247 -8.60 -2.07 -27.03
N LEU A 248 -8.03 -1.61 -25.91
CA LEU A 248 -6.70 -1.02 -25.85
C LEU A 248 -5.66 -2.11 -25.62
N ARG A 249 -4.39 -1.79 -25.91
CA ARG A 249 -3.29 -2.66 -25.48
C ARG A 249 -3.15 -2.58 -23.95
N PRO A 250 -2.77 -3.67 -23.27
CA PRO A 250 -2.65 -3.69 -21.81
C PRO A 250 -1.78 -2.56 -21.26
N GLU A 251 -0.67 -2.23 -21.92
CA GLU A 251 0.24 -1.16 -21.46
C GLU A 251 -0.41 0.23 -21.48
N VAL A 252 -1.40 0.43 -22.36
CA VAL A 252 -2.12 1.71 -22.47
C VAL A 252 -3.28 1.74 -21.49
N GLU A 253 -4.06 0.65 -21.41
CA GLU A 253 -5.21 0.54 -20.52
C GLU A 253 -4.78 0.54 -19.05
N GLU A 254 -3.93 -0.41 -18.66
CA GLU A 254 -3.44 -0.52 -17.28
C GLU A 254 -2.60 0.71 -16.89
N GLY A 255 -1.84 1.25 -17.86
CA GLY A 255 -1.03 2.44 -17.67
C GLY A 255 -1.87 3.66 -17.28
N ILE A 256 -2.94 3.97 -18.04
CA ILE A 256 -3.79 5.11 -17.70
C ILE A 256 -4.61 4.85 -16.43
N CYS A 257 -5.04 3.61 -16.17
CA CYS A 257 -5.70 3.24 -14.92
C CYS A 257 -4.78 3.46 -13.70
N GLN A 258 -3.49 3.13 -13.80
CA GLN A 258 -2.50 3.41 -12.76
C GLN A 258 -2.26 4.92 -12.57
N VAL A 259 -2.31 5.72 -13.64
CA VAL A 259 -2.21 7.18 -13.52
C VAL A 259 -3.35 7.74 -12.66
N LEU A 260 -4.58 7.28 -12.88
CA LEU A 260 -5.73 7.75 -12.08
C LEU A 260 -5.63 7.31 -10.62
N ALA A 261 -5.15 6.09 -10.36
CA ALA A 261 -4.90 5.59 -9.01
C ALA A 261 -3.84 6.44 -8.27
N HIS A 262 -2.74 6.76 -8.96
CA HIS A 262 -1.66 7.60 -8.45
C HIS A 262 -2.12 9.04 -8.19
N MET A 263 -2.84 9.66 -9.14
CA MET A 263 -3.42 11.00 -9.00
C MET A 263 -4.38 11.09 -7.82
N TRP A 264 -5.21 10.06 -7.61
CA TRP A 264 -6.12 10.01 -6.46
C TRP A 264 -5.33 9.93 -5.15
N LEU A 265 -4.34 9.04 -5.04
CA LEU A 265 -3.46 8.95 -3.86
C LEU A 265 -2.78 10.30 -3.58
N ASP A 266 -2.29 10.99 -4.60
CA ASP A 266 -1.65 12.30 -4.47
C ASP A 266 -2.61 13.36 -3.93
N SER A 267 -3.83 13.42 -4.49
CA SER A 267 -4.88 14.32 -4.04
C SER A 267 -5.21 14.09 -2.56
N GLU A 268 -5.21 12.83 -2.14
CA GLU A 268 -5.50 12.45 -0.78
C GLU A 268 -4.34 12.85 0.15
N ILE A 269 -3.09 12.49 -0.17
CA ILE A 269 -1.93 12.81 0.67
C ILE A 269 -1.77 14.33 0.86
N PHE A 270 -1.98 15.12 -0.21
CA PHE A 270 -1.83 16.57 -0.17
C PHE A 270 -2.97 17.27 0.60
N SER A 271 -4.22 16.80 0.47
CA SER A 271 -5.39 17.34 1.18
C SER A 271 -5.25 17.26 2.71
N GLY A 272 -4.41 16.37 3.23
CA GLY A 272 -4.12 16.24 4.66
C GLY A 272 -3.02 17.15 5.20
N SER A 273 -2.39 17.99 4.36
CA SER A 273 -1.23 18.81 4.76
C SER A 273 -1.58 20.27 5.10
N GLY A 274 -2.84 20.67 4.97
CA GLY A 274 -3.31 22.02 5.29
C GLY A 274 -3.92 22.15 6.68
N SER A 275 -3.12 22.48 7.71
CA SER A 275 -3.48 23.37 8.85
C SER A 275 -2.50 23.25 10.03
N HIS A 276 -1.34 23.90 9.91
CA HIS A 276 -0.50 24.27 11.07
C HIS A 276 -0.35 25.80 11.17
N ILE A 277 -1.46 26.52 11.00
CA ILE A 277 -1.54 27.92 11.45
C ILE A 277 -2.59 27.96 12.55
N ALA A 278 -2.11 28.06 13.79
CA ALA A 278 -2.93 28.32 14.95
C ALA A 278 -3.57 29.71 14.79
N SER A 279 -4.87 29.73 14.53
CA SER A 279 -5.69 30.94 14.65
C SER A 279 -6.79 30.66 15.66
N SER A 280 -6.56 31.18 16.87
CA SER A 280 -7.55 31.28 17.92
C SER A 280 -8.63 32.30 17.53
N SER A 281 -9.78 31.84 17.06
CA SER A 281 -11.04 32.57 17.20
C SER A 281 -12.24 31.68 16.88
N SER A 282 -13.18 31.70 17.81
CA SER A 282 -14.49 31.06 17.73
C SER A 282 -15.46 31.89 16.88
N SER A 283 -16.02 31.29 15.83
CA SER A 283 -17.40 31.59 15.41
C SER A 283 -17.92 30.54 14.42
N SER A 284 -19.12 30.09 14.72
CA SER A 284 -19.92 29.13 13.98
C SER A 284 -20.38 29.67 12.63
N SER A 285 -20.13 28.92 11.56
CA SER A 285 -21.00 28.93 10.38
C SER A 285 -20.98 27.55 9.72
N SER A 286 -22.18 27.07 9.42
CA SER A 286 -22.52 25.76 8.88
C SER A 286 -22.12 25.65 7.41
N SER A 287 -21.15 24.77 7.13
CA SER A 287 -21.04 24.07 5.86
C SER A 287 -20.76 22.60 6.17
N THR A 288 -21.63 21.72 5.69
CA THR A 288 -21.47 20.27 5.79
C THR A 288 -20.40 19.82 4.81
N SER A 289 -19.13 20.06 5.15
CA SER A 289 -18.02 19.30 4.60
C SER A 289 -17.75 18.13 5.55
N SER A 290 -17.85 16.92 5.02
CA SER A 290 -17.50 15.70 5.74
C SER A 290 -16.14 15.91 6.40
N LYS A 291 -16.09 15.87 7.74
CA LYS A 291 -14.86 16.04 8.51
C LYS A 291 -13.86 14.95 8.10
N LYS A 292 -13.02 15.21 7.09
CA LYS A 292 -11.75 14.51 6.86
C LYS A 292 -10.93 14.76 8.12
N GLY A 293 -10.99 13.81 9.07
CA GLY A 293 -10.25 13.89 10.32
C GLY A 293 -8.75 14.08 10.06
N THR A 294 -8.04 14.66 11.03
CA THR A 294 -6.58 14.83 10.95
C THR A 294 -5.93 13.46 10.74
N ARG A 295 -5.41 13.21 9.53
CA ARG A 295 -4.82 11.91 9.17
C ARG A 295 -3.57 11.63 9.97
N SER A 296 -3.38 10.37 10.34
CA SER A 296 -2.19 9.97 11.10
C SER A 296 -0.93 10.13 10.23
N GLN A 297 0.23 10.32 10.87
CA GLN A 297 1.51 10.33 10.15
C GLN A 297 1.75 8.99 9.43
N PHE A 298 1.32 7.89 10.04
CA PHE A 298 1.37 6.56 9.44
C PHE A 298 0.53 6.47 8.17
N GLU A 299 -0.72 6.95 8.18
CA GLU A 299 -1.61 6.89 7.01
C GLU A 299 -1.03 7.67 5.82
N ARG A 300 -0.43 8.84 6.06
CA ARG A 300 0.28 9.60 5.01
C ARG A 300 1.45 8.82 4.42
N LYS A 301 2.31 8.28 5.29
CA LYS A 301 3.46 7.47 4.87
C LYS A 301 3.05 6.16 4.17
N LEU A 302 1.90 5.61 4.55
CA LEU A 302 1.29 4.46 3.88
C LEU A 302 0.77 4.83 2.48
N GLY A 303 0.21 6.03 2.30
CA GLY A 303 -0.10 6.57 0.98
C GLY A 303 1.14 6.73 0.10
N ASP A 304 2.21 7.31 0.64
CA ASP A 304 3.50 7.44 -0.06
C ASP A 304 4.07 6.06 -0.45
N PHE A 305 3.89 5.05 0.42
CA PHE A 305 4.27 3.67 0.12
C PHE A 305 3.51 3.13 -1.10
N PHE A 306 2.18 3.28 -1.15
CA PHE A 306 1.38 2.80 -2.29
C PHE A 306 1.73 3.54 -3.59
N LYS A 307 1.97 4.85 -3.54
CA LYS A 307 2.49 5.59 -4.68
C LYS A 307 3.83 5.04 -5.16
N HIS A 308 4.75 4.79 -4.23
CA HIS A 308 6.04 4.20 -4.56
C HIS A 308 5.91 2.82 -5.20
N GLN A 309 4.93 2.00 -4.77
CA GLN A 309 4.65 0.70 -5.42
C GLN A 309 4.25 0.87 -6.88
N ILE A 310 3.39 1.85 -7.21
CA ILE A 310 3.00 2.14 -8.60
C ILE A 310 4.21 2.63 -9.41
N GLU A 311 4.98 3.58 -8.86
CA GLU A 311 6.13 4.20 -9.54
C GLU A 311 7.28 3.22 -9.81
N SER A 312 7.51 2.29 -8.90
CA SER A 312 8.61 1.31 -8.95
C SER A 312 8.20 -0.05 -9.55
N ASP A 313 6.95 -0.21 -9.99
CA ASP A 313 6.48 -1.43 -10.65
C ASP A 313 7.33 -1.71 -11.91
N THR A 314 7.83 -2.94 -12.00
CA THR A 314 8.72 -3.41 -13.07
C THR A 314 7.99 -4.09 -14.23
N SER A 315 6.68 -4.31 -14.11
CA SER A 315 5.87 -4.93 -15.15
C SER A 315 5.71 -4.01 -16.36
N ALA A 316 5.60 -4.61 -17.54
CA ALA A 316 5.40 -3.86 -18.79
C ALA A 316 4.03 -3.16 -18.82
N ALA A 317 2.96 -3.87 -18.44
CA ALA A 317 1.61 -3.34 -18.52
C ALA A 317 1.35 -2.25 -17.46
N TYR A 318 1.64 -2.53 -16.19
CA TYR A 318 1.34 -1.61 -15.09
C TYR A 318 2.46 -0.60 -14.89
N GLY A 319 3.71 -1.05 -14.79
CA GLY A 319 4.86 -0.20 -14.48
C GLY A 319 5.30 0.69 -15.63
N ASP A 320 5.69 0.10 -16.78
CA ASP A 320 6.09 0.88 -17.95
C ASP A 320 4.90 1.68 -18.51
N GLY A 321 3.71 1.07 -18.56
CA GLY A 321 2.47 1.74 -18.93
C GLY A 321 2.18 2.97 -18.08
N PHE A 322 2.30 2.87 -16.74
CA PHE A 322 2.17 4.01 -15.84
C PHE A 322 3.20 5.10 -16.16
N ARG A 323 4.48 4.76 -16.31
CA ARG A 323 5.53 5.75 -16.57
C ARG A 323 5.26 6.55 -17.84
N VAL A 324 4.92 5.88 -18.93
CA VAL A 324 4.59 6.53 -20.21
C VAL A 324 3.29 7.33 -20.10
N GLY A 325 2.25 6.77 -19.50
CA GLY A 325 0.97 7.43 -19.33
C GLY A 325 1.06 8.68 -18.43
N ASN A 326 1.81 8.59 -17.34
CA ASN A 326 2.04 9.70 -16.42
C ASN A 326 2.85 10.81 -17.09
N GLU A 327 3.88 10.48 -17.85
CA GLU A 327 4.64 11.46 -18.66
C GLU A 327 3.72 12.18 -19.66
N ALA A 328 2.87 11.44 -20.38
CA ALA A 328 1.90 12.00 -21.30
C ALA A 328 0.91 12.94 -20.60
N VAL A 329 0.35 12.55 -19.46
CA VAL A 329 -0.59 13.37 -18.68
C VAL A 329 0.08 14.62 -18.13
N LEU A 330 1.32 14.53 -17.63
CA LEU A 330 2.09 15.68 -17.15
C LEU A 330 2.41 16.67 -18.27
N ARG A 331 2.71 16.16 -19.47
CA ARG A 331 3.12 16.97 -20.62
C ARG A 331 1.95 17.60 -21.36
N TYR A 332 0.87 16.85 -21.57
CA TYR A 332 -0.23 17.23 -22.44
C TYR A 332 -1.53 17.50 -21.70
N GLY A 333 -1.65 17.10 -20.44
CA GLY A 333 -2.89 17.12 -19.67
C GLY A 333 -3.70 15.82 -19.84
N LEU A 334 -4.49 15.49 -18.81
CA LEU A 334 -5.29 14.25 -18.79
C LEU A 334 -6.27 14.19 -19.96
N ARG A 335 -7.00 15.27 -20.22
CA ARG A 335 -8.03 15.31 -21.27
C ARG A 335 -7.45 15.10 -22.66
N GLN A 336 -6.40 15.84 -23.03
CA GLN A 336 -5.76 15.67 -24.34
C GLN A 336 -5.17 14.27 -24.50
N THR A 337 -4.61 13.70 -23.42
CA THR A 337 -4.07 12.34 -23.43
C THR A 337 -5.17 11.31 -23.69
N LEU A 338 -6.31 11.43 -23.00
CA LEU A 338 -7.48 10.55 -23.19
C LEU A 338 -8.09 10.67 -24.60
N ASP A 339 -8.25 11.90 -25.11
CA ASP A 339 -8.74 12.13 -26.47
C ASP A 339 -7.81 11.49 -27.51
N HIS A 340 -6.48 11.56 -27.30
CA HIS A 340 -5.50 10.91 -28.16
C HIS A 340 -5.57 9.38 -28.08
N ILE A 341 -5.67 8.81 -26.89
CA ILE A 341 -5.85 7.36 -26.69
C ILE A 341 -7.12 6.89 -27.39
N LYS A 342 -8.21 7.65 -27.29
CA LYS A 342 -9.48 7.30 -27.96
C LYS A 342 -9.36 7.24 -29.47
N LEU A 343 -8.55 8.13 -30.06
CA LEU A 343 -8.36 8.23 -31.50
C LEU A 343 -7.33 7.22 -32.05
N THR A 344 -6.29 6.91 -31.28
CA THR A 344 -5.11 6.17 -31.78
C THR A 344 -4.89 4.80 -31.13
N GLY A 345 -5.48 4.58 -29.95
CA GLY A 345 -5.21 3.39 -29.13
C GLY A 345 -3.84 3.40 -28.44
N SER A 346 -3.13 4.54 -28.42
CA SER A 346 -1.78 4.67 -27.85
C SER A 346 -1.62 5.97 -27.04
N PHE A 347 -0.56 6.07 -26.23
CA PHE A 347 -0.20 7.32 -25.56
C PHE A 347 0.43 8.33 -26.55
N PRO A 348 0.21 9.64 -26.36
CA PRO A 348 0.89 10.67 -27.13
C PRO A 348 2.37 10.78 -26.72
N TYR A 349 3.26 11.01 -27.69
CA TYR A 349 4.72 11.16 -27.51
C TYR A 349 5.18 12.61 -27.68
#